data_AF-A0A955RVD7-F1
#
_entry.id   AF-A0A955RVD7-F1
#
_cell.length_a   1.000
_cell.length_b   1.000
_cell.length_c   1.000
_cell.angle_alpha   90.00
_cell.angle_beta   90.00
_cell.angle_gamma   90.00
#
_symmetry.space_group_name_H-M   'P 1'
#
loop_
_entity.id
_entity.type
_entity.pdbx_description
1 polymer ?
#
loop_
_entity_poly.entity_id
_entity_poly.type
_entity_poly.pdbx_seq_one_letter_code
_entity_poly.pdbx_strand_id
1 'polypeptide(L)'
;MSKAKVIGIDLGTTNSCVAIMEGGEPVVISNAEGMRTTPSIVAFTKKGERLIGQAAKRQAVTNPENTVFSIKRFMGRSHSEVLEEEKIVPYKITEGKNNDLLVKCNDKEYTPPQVSAFILQKMKQTAEDYLGSEVKQAVITVPAYFNDAQRQATKDAGTIAGLEVLRIINEPTAAALAYGLDKKQNQKIAVYDLGGGTFDVSILEIGDGVFEVHSTNGDTHLGGDNFDQVIIKWLIDEFKKDNGIDLSQDRMALQRLKEAAEKAKCELSSNMQTEI
;
A
#
# COMPACT_ATOMS: atom_id res chain seq x y z
N MET A 1 -14.76 19.80 25.64
CA MET A 1 -14.33 19.54 24.25
C MET A 1 -14.26 18.03 24.10
N SER A 2 -14.98 17.43 23.15
CA SER A 2 -14.81 16.00 22.85
C SER A 2 -13.35 15.75 22.51
N LYS A 3 -12.75 14.69 23.06
CA LYS A 3 -11.40 14.27 22.65
C LYS A 3 -11.41 14.10 21.13
N ALA A 4 -10.46 14.70 20.43
CA ALA A 4 -10.27 14.45 19.00
C ALA A 4 -10.15 12.94 18.80
N LYS A 5 -10.94 12.37 17.89
CA LYS A 5 -10.89 10.93 17.61
C LYS A 5 -9.60 10.63 16.85
N VAL A 6 -8.81 9.72 17.41
CA VAL A 6 -7.61 9.18 16.76
C VAL A 6 -8.05 8.03 15.85
N ILE A 7 -7.57 8.03 14.61
CA ILE A 7 -7.84 6.95 13.65
C ILE A 7 -6.63 6.03 13.50
N GLY A 8 -6.87 4.75 13.25
CA GLY A 8 -5.83 3.79 12.84
C GLY A 8 -5.87 3.63 11.33
N ILE A 9 -4.74 3.86 10.66
CA ILE A 9 -4.62 3.71 9.21
C ILE A 9 -3.59 2.62 8.90
N ASP A 10 -4.05 1.58 8.23
CA ASP A 10 -3.17 0.68 7.51
C ASP A 10 -2.84 1.27 6.14
N LEU A 11 -1.62 1.75 5.96
CA LEU A 11 -1.13 2.29 4.68
C LEU A 11 -0.41 1.18 3.92
N GLY A 12 -1.13 0.30 3.24
CA GLY A 12 -0.54 -0.82 2.51
C GLY A 12 -0.02 -0.48 1.11
N THR A 13 0.79 -1.37 0.53
CA THR A 13 1.35 -1.23 -0.82
C THR A 13 0.27 -1.20 -1.90
N THR A 14 -0.70 -2.12 -1.82
CA THR A 14 -1.76 -2.28 -2.82
C THR A 14 -3.08 -1.67 -2.36
N ASN A 15 -3.41 -1.83 -1.07
CA ASN A 15 -4.64 -1.34 -0.48
C ASN A 15 -4.33 -0.67 0.87
N SER A 16 -5.14 0.32 1.21
CA SER A 16 -5.15 0.96 2.53
C SER A 16 -6.49 0.75 3.21
N CYS A 17 -6.48 0.74 4.54
CA CYS A 17 -7.64 0.53 5.39
C CYS A 17 -7.64 1.55 6.53
N VAL A 18 -8.83 1.97 6.98
CA VAL A 18 -8.96 2.89 8.11
C VAL A 18 -9.96 2.34 9.12
N ALA A 19 -9.60 2.41 10.40
CA ALA A 19 -10.40 1.97 11.52
C ALA A 19 -10.45 3.01 12.64
N ILE A 20 -11.49 2.93 13.45
CA ILE A 20 -11.68 3.75 14.66
C ILE A 20 -12.00 2.85 15.86
N MET A 21 -11.89 3.42 17.06
CA MET A 21 -12.45 2.81 18.26
C MET A 21 -13.84 3.38 18.53
N GLU A 22 -14.85 2.51 18.59
CA GLU A 22 -16.25 2.86 18.86
C GLU A 22 -16.80 1.93 19.96
N GLY A 23 -17.26 2.50 21.08
CA GLY A 23 -17.78 1.70 22.19
C GLY A 23 -16.75 0.78 22.87
N GLY A 24 -15.45 0.98 22.63
CA GLY A 24 -14.38 0.09 23.10
C GLY A 24 -13.94 -0.96 22.07
N GLU A 25 -14.65 -1.07 20.95
CA GLU A 25 -14.37 -2.04 19.89
C GLU A 25 -13.73 -1.37 18.66
N PRO A 26 -12.79 -2.04 17.96
CA PRO A 26 -12.27 -1.56 16.70
C PRO A 26 -13.29 -1.75 15.57
N VAL A 27 -13.59 -0.70 14.81
CA VAL A 27 -14.51 -0.72 13.67
C VAL A 27 -13.78 -0.25 12.42
N VAL A 28 -13.74 -1.11 11.40
CA VAL A 28 -13.25 -0.76 10.05
C VAL A 28 -14.32 0.03 9.31
N ILE A 29 -13.95 1.20 8.79
CA ILE A 29 -14.87 2.12 8.12
C ILE A 29 -14.89 1.81 6.62
N SER A 30 -16.07 1.87 6.01
CA SER A 30 -16.22 1.76 4.56
C SER A 30 -15.98 3.12 3.89
N ASN A 31 -15.27 3.14 2.77
CA ASN A 31 -15.08 4.33 1.96
C ASN A 31 -16.38 4.75 1.25
N ALA A 32 -16.34 5.90 0.56
CA ALA A 32 -17.47 6.43 -0.20
C ALA A 32 -17.98 5.47 -1.30
N GLU A 33 -17.14 4.52 -1.72
CA GLU A 33 -17.47 3.48 -2.70
C GLU A 33 -18.07 2.21 -2.06
N GLY A 34 -18.28 2.20 -0.73
CA GLY A 34 -18.87 1.08 0.02
C GLY A 34 -17.88 -0.05 0.34
N MET A 35 -16.59 0.14 0.07
CA MET A 35 -15.54 -0.86 0.30
C MET A 35 -14.80 -0.60 1.60
N ARG A 36 -14.43 -1.67 2.32
CA ARG A 36 -13.65 -1.58 3.57
C ARG A 36 -12.16 -1.32 3.36
N THR A 37 -11.69 -1.42 2.13
CA THR A 37 -10.33 -1.06 1.73
C THR A 37 -10.38 -0.14 0.52
N THR A 38 -9.33 0.67 0.36
CA THR A 38 -9.18 1.59 -0.76
C THR A 38 -7.87 1.27 -1.47
N PRO A 39 -7.86 1.10 -2.81
CA PRO A 39 -6.60 0.91 -3.53
C PRO A 39 -5.59 2.04 -3.25
N SER A 40 -4.35 1.69 -2.96
CA SER A 40 -3.23 2.62 -2.73
C SER A 40 -2.71 3.16 -4.07
N ILE A 41 -3.61 3.79 -4.82
CA ILE A 41 -3.38 4.26 -6.18
C ILE A 41 -3.78 5.73 -6.29
N VAL A 42 -2.91 6.53 -6.91
CA VAL A 42 -3.14 7.94 -7.20
C VAL A 42 -2.94 8.17 -8.68
N ALA A 43 -3.88 8.84 -9.34
CA ALA A 43 -3.74 9.23 -10.74
C ALA A 43 -3.88 10.74 -10.93
N PHE A 44 -3.16 11.27 -11.89
CA PHE A 44 -3.23 12.68 -12.29
C PHE A 44 -3.78 12.76 -13.72
N THR A 45 -4.97 13.35 -13.87
CA THR A 45 -5.61 13.50 -15.17
C THR A 45 -4.92 14.60 -15.98
N LYS A 46 -5.12 14.61 -17.31
CA LYS A 46 -4.64 15.68 -18.19
C LYS A 46 -5.17 17.07 -17.83
N LYS A 47 -6.29 17.15 -17.10
CA LYS A 47 -6.88 18.41 -16.61
C LYS A 47 -6.27 18.87 -15.28
N GLY A 48 -5.32 18.13 -14.73
CA GLY A 48 -4.69 18.41 -13.44
C GLY A 48 -5.50 17.94 -12.23
N GLU A 49 -6.58 17.17 -12.43
CA GLU A 49 -7.35 16.58 -11.35
C GLU A 49 -6.61 15.37 -10.76
N ARG A 50 -6.69 15.22 -9.43
CA ARG A 50 -6.12 14.08 -8.71
C ARG A 50 -7.22 13.08 -8.36
N LEU A 51 -7.10 11.86 -8.86
CA LEU A 51 -7.96 10.73 -8.52
C LEU A 51 -7.21 9.83 -7.53
N ILE A 52 -7.93 9.24 -6.57
CA ILE A 52 -7.35 8.36 -5.54
C ILE A 52 -8.26 7.14 -5.40
N GLY A 53 -7.68 5.96 -5.13
CA GLY A 53 -8.44 4.75 -4.87
C GLY A 53 -9.08 4.16 -6.12
N GLN A 54 -10.35 3.76 -6.02
CA GLN A 54 -11.06 3.06 -7.10
C GLN A 54 -11.15 3.90 -8.38
N ALA A 55 -11.32 5.22 -8.26
CA ALA A 55 -11.34 6.13 -9.40
C ALA A 55 -10.00 6.15 -10.15
N ALA A 56 -8.88 6.13 -9.42
CA ALA A 56 -7.55 6.03 -10.01
C ALA A 56 -7.32 4.65 -10.65
N LYS A 57 -7.71 3.55 -9.97
CA LYS A 57 -7.61 2.19 -10.50
C LYS A 57 -8.31 2.03 -11.85
N ARG A 58 -9.56 2.52 -11.96
CA ARG A 58 -10.39 2.37 -13.19
C ARG A 58 -9.79 2.97 -14.46
N GLN A 59 -8.99 4.03 -14.35
CA GLN A 59 -8.41 4.71 -15.51
C GLN A 59 -6.95 4.34 -15.79
N ALA A 60 -6.36 3.44 -14.98
CA ALA A 60 -4.94 3.09 -15.04
C ALA A 60 -4.52 2.60 -16.43
N VAL A 61 -5.35 1.76 -17.07
CA VAL A 61 -5.12 1.23 -18.43
C VAL A 61 -4.89 2.32 -19.48
N THR A 62 -5.65 3.42 -19.39
CA THR A 62 -5.61 4.51 -20.39
C THR A 62 -4.65 5.64 -20.03
N ASN A 63 -4.08 5.61 -18.82
CA ASN A 63 -3.19 6.64 -18.30
C ASN A 63 -2.08 6.05 -17.42
N PRO A 64 -1.33 5.04 -17.90
CA PRO A 64 -0.44 4.26 -17.04
C PRO A 64 0.71 5.11 -16.47
N GLU A 65 1.27 6.03 -17.26
CA GLU A 65 2.42 6.84 -16.85
C GLU A 65 2.12 7.89 -15.78
N ASN A 66 0.85 8.26 -15.61
CA ASN A 66 0.40 9.24 -14.61
C ASN A 66 -0.48 8.59 -13.53
N THR A 67 -0.43 7.26 -13.42
CA THR A 67 -1.13 6.48 -12.40
C THR A 67 -0.11 5.77 -11.53
N VAL A 68 0.09 6.29 -10.33
CA VAL A 68 1.06 5.80 -9.36
C VAL A 68 0.40 4.78 -8.45
N PHE A 69 0.98 3.59 -8.39
CA PHE A 69 0.60 2.47 -7.52
C PHE A 69 1.87 1.88 -6.89
N SER A 70 1.75 1.04 -5.85
CA SER A 70 2.90 0.42 -5.17
C SER A 70 3.96 1.41 -4.66
N ILE A 71 3.56 2.68 -4.44
CA ILE A 71 4.48 3.75 -4.04
C ILE A 71 5.20 3.48 -2.72
N LYS A 72 4.59 2.65 -1.86
CA LYS A 72 5.17 2.20 -0.60
C LYS A 72 6.53 1.52 -0.78
N ARG A 73 6.77 0.85 -1.91
CA ARG A 73 8.07 0.23 -2.23
C ARG A 73 9.20 1.25 -2.40
N PHE A 74 8.88 2.51 -2.67
CA PHE A 74 9.82 3.61 -2.90
C PHE A 74 9.99 4.54 -1.69
N MET A 75 9.20 4.34 -0.62
CA MET A 75 9.23 5.19 0.57
C MET A 75 10.62 5.17 1.23
N GLY A 76 11.20 6.34 1.48
CA GLY A 76 12.47 6.50 2.20
C GLY A 76 13.69 5.87 1.53
N ARG A 77 13.64 5.65 0.21
CA ARG A 77 14.73 5.10 -0.60
C ARG A 77 15.29 6.13 -1.56
N SER A 78 16.56 5.96 -1.91
CA SER A 78 17.21 6.65 -3.01
C SER A 78 16.96 5.95 -4.36
N HIS A 79 17.24 6.65 -5.46
CA HIS A 79 17.07 6.10 -6.81
C HIS A 79 17.90 4.82 -7.06
N SER A 80 19.11 4.74 -6.50
CA SER A 80 20.00 3.58 -6.69
C SER A 80 19.51 2.31 -5.99
N GLU A 81 18.61 2.43 -5.00
CA GLU A 81 18.08 1.31 -4.23
C GLU A 81 16.82 0.69 -4.84
N VAL A 82 16.25 1.28 -5.89
CA VAL A 82 14.94 0.91 -6.46
C VAL A 82 14.98 0.49 -7.92
N LEU A 83 16.16 0.16 -8.44
CA LEU A 83 16.34 -0.14 -9.86
C LEU A 83 15.51 -1.35 -10.34
N GLU A 84 15.21 -2.29 -9.44
CA GLU A 84 14.33 -3.42 -9.76
C GLU A 84 12.85 -3.03 -9.68
N GLU A 85 12.45 -2.23 -8.68
CA GLU A 85 11.11 -1.65 -8.59
C GLU A 85 10.75 -0.76 -9.78
N GLU A 86 11.71 0.00 -10.29
CA GLU A 86 11.50 0.90 -11.43
C GLU A 86 11.11 0.13 -12.70
N LYS A 87 11.64 -1.08 -12.89
CA LYS A 87 11.33 -1.92 -14.07
C LYS A 87 9.89 -2.44 -14.08
N ILE A 88 9.24 -2.49 -12.93
CA ILE A 88 7.92 -3.12 -12.76
C ILE A 88 6.77 -2.11 -12.70
N VAL A 89 7.06 -0.82 -12.91
CA VAL A 89 6.08 0.27 -12.90
C VAL A 89 6.12 1.08 -14.20
N PRO A 90 4.98 1.58 -14.71
CA PRO A 90 4.92 2.31 -15.96
C PRO A 90 5.21 3.82 -15.83
N TYR A 91 5.09 4.36 -14.61
CA TYR A 91 5.36 5.77 -14.33
C TYR A 91 6.86 6.01 -14.17
N LYS A 92 7.30 7.24 -14.47
CA LYS A 92 8.73 7.56 -14.48
C LYS A 92 9.23 7.92 -13.08
N ILE A 93 10.31 7.26 -12.66
CA ILE A 93 11.11 7.65 -11.50
C ILE A 93 12.24 8.57 -11.97
N THR A 94 12.56 9.60 -11.19
CA THR A 94 13.68 10.50 -11.42
C THR A 94 14.43 10.75 -10.13
N GLU A 95 15.71 11.09 -10.25
CA GLU A 95 16.51 11.56 -9.13
C GLU A 95 16.37 13.07 -8.98
N GLY A 96 15.98 13.50 -7.79
CA GLY A 96 15.84 14.90 -7.40
C GLY A 96 17.12 15.49 -6.81
N LYS A 97 16.98 16.60 -6.09
CA LYS A 97 18.09 17.15 -5.31
C LYS A 97 18.38 16.23 -4.12
N ASN A 98 19.62 16.19 -3.65
CA ASN A 98 20.04 15.40 -2.48
C ASN A 98 19.73 13.89 -2.58
N ASN A 99 19.73 13.33 -3.80
CA ASN A 99 19.39 11.94 -4.09
C ASN A 99 17.95 11.54 -3.69
N ASP A 100 17.05 12.51 -3.55
CA ASP A 100 15.63 12.25 -3.33
C ASP A 100 15.05 11.50 -4.53
N LEU A 101 14.25 10.47 -4.25
CA LEU A 101 13.49 9.78 -5.27
C LEU A 101 12.23 10.57 -5.60
N LEU A 102 12.02 10.86 -6.89
CA LEU A 102 10.86 11.58 -7.40
C LEU A 102 10.06 10.73 -8.37
N VAL A 103 8.75 10.89 -8.34
CA VAL A 103 7.80 10.32 -9.30
C VAL A 103 7.31 11.43 -10.20
N LYS A 104 7.57 11.33 -11.50
CA LYS A 104 7.10 12.30 -12.49
C LYS A 104 5.70 11.94 -12.95
N CYS A 105 4.76 12.88 -12.82
CA CYS A 105 3.38 12.78 -13.28
C CYS A 105 3.02 14.05 -14.03
N ASN A 106 2.74 13.94 -15.33
CA ASN A 106 2.66 15.06 -16.27
C ASN A 106 3.91 15.96 -16.14
N ASP A 107 3.71 17.26 -15.92
CA ASP A 107 4.78 18.25 -15.74
C ASP A 107 5.18 18.48 -14.27
N LYS A 108 4.70 17.62 -13.35
CA LYS A 108 4.97 17.74 -11.92
C LYS A 108 5.77 16.55 -11.41
N GLU A 109 6.53 16.79 -10.36
CA GLU A 109 7.29 15.76 -9.65
C GLU A 109 6.79 15.69 -8.21
N TYR A 110 6.67 14.47 -7.70
CA TYR A 110 6.19 14.19 -6.36
C TYR A 110 7.14 13.25 -5.64
N THR A 111 7.41 13.49 -4.37
CA THR A 111 8.12 12.52 -3.53
C THR A 111 7.18 11.36 -3.15
N PRO A 112 7.69 10.15 -2.85
CA PRO A 112 6.87 9.06 -2.33
C PRO A 112 6.02 9.43 -1.10
N PRO A 113 6.53 10.23 -0.12
CA PRO A 113 5.70 10.76 0.95
C PRO A 113 4.53 11.63 0.48
N GLN A 114 4.70 12.48 -0.54
CA GLN A 114 3.60 13.29 -1.07
C GLN A 114 2.51 12.44 -1.73
N VAL A 115 2.90 11.43 -2.51
CA VAL A 115 1.94 10.51 -3.12
C VAL A 115 1.19 9.71 -2.05
N SER A 116 1.92 9.18 -1.05
CA SER A 116 1.32 8.47 0.08
C SER A 116 0.41 9.37 0.92
N ALA A 117 0.75 10.66 1.06
CA ALA A 117 -0.09 11.64 1.74
C ALA A 117 -1.45 11.82 1.05
N PHE A 118 -1.53 11.72 -0.28
CA PHE A 118 -2.82 11.76 -0.98
C PHE A 118 -3.70 10.55 -0.62
N ILE A 119 -3.11 9.37 -0.44
CA ILE A 119 -3.83 8.16 0.02
C ILE A 119 -4.30 8.36 1.46
N LEU A 120 -3.42 8.87 2.35
CA LEU A 120 -3.76 9.18 3.73
C LEU A 120 -4.85 10.26 3.85
N GLN A 121 -4.87 11.25 2.96
CA GLN A 121 -5.95 12.24 2.87
C GLN A 121 -7.30 11.59 2.54
N LYS A 122 -7.34 10.60 1.64
CA LYS A 122 -8.57 9.84 1.36
C LYS A 122 -8.99 9.00 2.57
N MET A 123 -8.04 8.45 3.34
CA MET A 123 -8.35 7.68 4.56
C MET A 123 -8.90 8.59 5.67
N LYS A 124 -8.28 9.77 5.84
CA LYS A 124 -8.75 10.83 6.72
C LYS A 124 -10.17 11.26 6.33
N GLN A 125 -10.41 11.60 5.06
CA GLN A 125 -11.73 12.00 4.57
C GLN A 125 -12.78 10.91 4.83
N THR A 126 -12.43 9.64 4.58
CA THR A 126 -13.32 8.49 4.85
C THR A 126 -13.74 8.44 6.33
N ALA A 127 -12.80 8.68 7.24
CA ALA A 127 -13.12 8.74 8.66
C ALA A 127 -13.94 9.98 9.04
N GLU A 128 -13.63 11.15 8.47
CA GLU A 128 -14.36 12.40 8.71
C GLU A 128 -15.82 12.30 8.24
N ASP A 129 -16.05 11.71 7.07
CA ASP A 129 -17.39 11.47 6.51
C ASP A 129 -18.21 10.54 7.41
N TYR A 130 -17.59 9.49 7.96
CA TYR A 130 -18.24 8.56 8.89
C TYR A 130 -18.53 9.22 10.26
N LEU A 131 -17.58 10.01 10.77
CA LEU A 131 -17.67 10.61 12.11
C LEU A 131 -18.50 11.90 12.15
N GLY A 132 -18.67 12.58 11.02
CA GLY A 132 -19.29 13.91 10.95
C GLY A 132 -18.45 15.01 11.62
N SER A 133 -17.14 14.79 11.79
CA SER A 133 -16.24 15.71 12.49
C SER A 133 -14.80 15.62 11.97
N GLU A 134 -14.05 16.71 12.07
CA GLU A 134 -12.64 16.77 11.65
C GLU A 134 -11.74 15.77 12.41
N VAL A 135 -10.83 15.12 11.69
CA VAL A 135 -9.83 14.19 12.22
C VAL A 135 -8.45 14.82 12.10
N LYS A 136 -7.72 14.89 13.22
CA LYS A 136 -6.39 15.50 13.28
C LYS A 136 -5.26 14.53 13.62
N GLN A 137 -5.58 13.38 14.18
CA GLN A 137 -4.59 12.50 14.81
C GLN A 137 -4.73 11.08 14.27
N ALA A 138 -3.60 10.45 13.98
CA ALA A 138 -3.58 9.09 13.47
C ALA A 138 -2.44 8.24 14.05
N VAL A 139 -2.69 6.93 14.09
CA VAL A 139 -1.67 5.89 14.16
C VAL A 139 -1.55 5.29 12.76
N ILE A 140 -0.34 5.20 12.21
CA ILE A 140 -0.10 4.72 10.85
C ILE A 140 0.80 3.48 10.89
N THR A 141 0.45 2.46 10.11
CA THR A 141 1.23 1.22 10.01
C THR A 141 2.46 1.36 9.11
N VAL A 142 3.49 0.57 9.40
CA VAL A 142 4.64 0.32 8.52
C VAL A 142 5.07 -1.15 8.65
N PRO A 143 5.77 -1.71 7.64
CA PRO A 143 6.39 -3.03 7.74
C PRO A 143 7.34 -3.08 8.94
N ALA A 144 7.45 -4.23 9.60
CA ALA A 144 8.32 -4.36 10.77
C ALA A 144 9.78 -4.10 10.39
N TYR A 145 10.18 -4.54 9.21
CA TYR A 145 11.54 -4.41 8.69
C TYR A 145 11.86 -3.05 8.04
N PHE A 146 10.96 -2.06 8.12
CA PHE A 146 11.27 -0.70 7.67
C PHE A 146 12.39 -0.07 8.51
N ASN A 147 13.37 0.52 7.83
CA ASN A 147 14.46 1.28 8.44
C ASN A 147 14.00 2.69 8.88
N ASP A 148 14.91 3.44 9.53
CA ASP A 148 14.61 4.78 10.05
C ASP A 148 14.16 5.78 8.97
N ALA A 149 14.77 5.75 7.78
CA ALA A 149 14.42 6.64 6.69
C ALA A 149 13.01 6.34 6.15
N GLN A 150 12.64 5.07 6.03
CA GLN A 150 11.32 4.64 5.57
C GLN A 150 10.21 4.96 6.60
N ARG A 151 10.52 4.81 7.89
CA ARG A 151 9.63 5.21 8.99
C ARG A 151 9.42 6.71 9.02
N GLN A 152 10.50 7.48 8.88
CA GLN A 152 10.42 8.94 8.84
C GLN A 152 9.62 9.42 7.62
N ALA A 153 9.90 8.87 6.43
CA ALA A 153 9.15 9.17 5.21
C ALA A 153 7.64 8.91 5.37
N THR A 154 7.26 7.84 6.08
CA THR A 154 5.84 7.52 6.36
C THR A 154 5.23 8.52 7.34
N LYS A 155 5.97 8.92 8.37
CA LYS A 155 5.55 9.98 9.30
C LYS A 155 5.38 11.33 8.60
N ASP A 156 6.27 11.65 7.67
CA ASP A 156 6.20 12.86 6.84
C ASP A 156 4.98 12.82 5.93
N ALA A 157 4.66 11.67 5.34
CA ALA A 157 3.42 11.48 4.56
C ALA A 157 2.18 11.79 5.39
N GLY A 158 2.12 11.33 6.65
CA GLY A 158 1.04 11.68 7.59
C GLY A 158 0.98 13.18 7.86
N THR A 159 2.13 13.82 8.07
CA THR A 159 2.21 15.27 8.30
C THR A 159 1.72 16.07 7.09
N ILE A 160 2.15 15.69 5.88
CA ILE A 160 1.70 16.29 4.60
C ILE A 160 0.19 16.08 4.40
N ALA A 161 -0.36 14.96 4.87
CA ALA A 161 -1.79 14.68 4.83
C ALA A 161 -2.62 15.51 5.84
N GLY A 162 -1.98 16.31 6.69
CA GLY A 162 -2.64 17.08 7.74
C GLY A 162 -3.06 16.21 8.94
N LEU A 163 -2.28 15.17 9.24
CA LEU A 163 -2.42 14.32 10.41
C LEU A 163 -1.21 14.48 11.34
N GLU A 164 -1.47 14.71 12.61
CA GLU A 164 -0.50 14.49 13.68
C GLU A 164 -0.34 12.98 13.87
N VAL A 165 0.84 12.47 13.50
CA VAL A 165 1.16 11.05 13.62
C VAL A 165 1.60 10.74 15.05
N LEU A 166 0.66 10.26 15.86
CA LEU A 166 0.88 9.93 17.27
C LEU A 166 1.81 8.72 17.44
N ARG A 167 1.72 7.77 16.53
CA ARG A 167 2.55 6.56 16.53
C ARG A 167 2.68 5.98 15.13
N ILE A 168 3.89 5.55 14.81
CA ILE A 168 4.15 4.58 13.75
C ILE A 168 4.17 3.21 14.42
N ILE A 169 3.32 2.30 13.95
CA ILE A 169 3.22 0.93 14.49
C ILE A 169 3.62 -0.09 13.43
N ASN A 170 4.28 -1.16 13.85
CA ASN A 170 4.62 -2.25 12.94
C ASN A 170 3.36 -3.04 12.58
N GLU A 171 3.20 -3.38 11.30
CA GLU A 171 2.10 -4.19 10.76
C GLU A 171 1.86 -5.49 11.54
N PRO A 172 2.86 -6.36 11.76
CA PRO A 172 2.62 -7.59 12.50
C PRO A 172 2.28 -7.35 13.97
N THR A 173 2.74 -6.24 14.57
CA THR A 173 2.32 -5.84 15.93
C THR A 173 0.87 -5.37 15.95
N ALA A 174 0.43 -4.61 14.95
CA ALA A 174 -0.96 -4.20 14.81
C ALA A 174 -1.89 -5.41 14.59
N ALA A 175 -1.47 -6.38 13.77
CA ALA A 175 -2.18 -7.63 13.57
C ALA A 175 -2.27 -8.47 14.87
N ALA A 176 -1.18 -8.53 15.63
CA ALA A 176 -1.16 -9.18 16.94
C ALA A 176 -2.09 -8.51 17.95
N LEU A 177 -2.14 -7.17 17.98
CA LEU A 177 -3.10 -6.42 18.82
C LEU A 177 -4.55 -6.75 18.44
N ALA A 178 -4.85 -6.81 17.14
CA ALA A 178 -6.19 -7.17 16.66
C ALA A 178 -6.55 -8.62 17.03
N TYR A 179 -5.62 -9.57 16.94
CA TYR A 179 -5.83 -10.97 17.35
C TYR A 179 -5.99 -11.11 18.87
N GLY A 180 -5.19 -10.38 19.64
CA GLY A 180 -5.02 -10.54 21.08
C GLY A 180 -6.01 -9.76 21.94
N LEU A 181 -6.80 -8.84 21.37
CA LEU A 181 -7.68 -7.92 22.13
C LEU A 181 -8.61 -8.66 23.12
N ASP A 182 -9.16 -9.81 22.70
CA ASP A 182 -10.08 -10.63 23.51
C ASP A 182 -9.41 -11.84 24.19
N LYS A 183 -8.09 -12.01 24.01
CA LYS A 183 -7.37 -13.19 24.48
C LYS A 183 -6.81 -12.96 25.87
N LYS A 184 -7.20 -13.81 26.82
CA LYS A 184 -6.73 -13.78 28.22
C LYS A 184 -5.61 -14.76 28.54
N GLN A 185 -5.20 -15.59 27.58
CA GLN A 185 -4.17 -16.61 27.81
C GLN A 185 -2.84 -16.15 27.23
N ASN A 186 -1.77 -16.39 27.98
CA ASN A 186 -0.40 -16.23 27.47
C ASN A 186 -0.16 -17.24 26.36
N GLN A 187 0.15 -16.74 25.17
CA GLN A 187 0.37 -17.52 23.95
C GLN A 187 1.55 -16.96 23.18
N LYS A 188 2.37 -17.86 22.66
CA LYS A 188 3.40 -17.52 21.68
C LYS A 188 2.83 -17.71 20.28
N ILE A 189 2.87 -16.65 19.48
CA ILE A 189 2.33 -16.65 18.12
C ILE A 189 3.40 -16.30 17.09
N ALA A 190 3.18 -16.73 15.85
CA ALA A 190 3.90 -16.24 14.69
C ALA A 190 2.92 -15.47 13.82
N VAL A 191 3.24 -14.21 13.51
CA VAL A 191 2.53 -13.43 12.50
C VAL A 191 3.34 -13.52 11.21
N TYR A 192 2.75 -14.14 10.19
CA TYR A 192 3.28 -14.21 8.83
C TYR A 192 2.45 -13.25 7.98
N ASP A 193 3.05 -12.13 7.56
CA ASP A 193 2.40 -11.09 6.80
C ASP A 193 3.05 -10.98 5.41
N LEU A 194 2.32 -11.42 4.38
CA LEU A 194 2.76 -11.35 2.98
C LEU A 194 1.78 -10.47 2.21
N GLY A 195 2.14 -9.20 2.09
CA GLY A 195 1.32 -8.19 1.45
C GLY A 195 1.58 -8.03 -0.05
N GLY A 196 1.16 -6.88 -0.58
CA GLY A 196 1.33 -6.54 -2.00
C GLY A 196 2.77 -6.30 -2.44
N GLY A 197 3.66 -5.91 -1.52
CA GLY A 197 5.07 -5.67 -1.88
C GLY A 197 6.07 -5.81 -0.74
N THR A 198 5.61 -6.26 0.44
CA THR A 198 6.45 -6.49 1.61
C THR A 198 6.06 -7.81 2.26
N PHE A 199 7.05 -8.46 2.83
CA PHE A 199 6.92 -9.69 3.62
C PHE A 199 7.54 -9.45 4.99
N ASP A 200 6.80 -9.75 6.05
CA ASP A 200 7.29 -9.75 7.42
C ASP A 200 6.90 -11.06 8.13
N VAL A 201 7.79 -11.53 8.99
CA VAL A 201 7.51 -12.58 9.97
C VAL A 201 7.94 -12.12 11.34
N SER A 202 7.04 -12.20 12.32
CA SER A 202 7.34 -11.82 13.70
C SER A 202 6.89 -12.91 14.67
N ILE A 203 7.73 -13.21 15.65
CA ILE A 203 7.40 -14.09 16.77
C ILE A 203 7.06 -13.20 17.95
N LEU A 204 5.84 -13.33 18.45
CA LEU A 204 5.33 -12.53 19.55
C LEU A 204 4.84 -13.41 20.69
N GLU A 205 4.89 -12.86 21.88
CA GLU A 205 4.18 -13.39 23.05
C GLU A 205 3.09 -12.41 23.44
N ILE A 206 1.89 -12.95 23.62
CA ILE A 206 0.68 -12.19 23.91
C ILE A 206 0.04 -12.78 25.15
N GLY A 207 -0.26 -11.93 26.12
CA GLY A 207 -1.24 -12.23 27.16
C GLY A 207 -1.17 -11.26 28.33
N ASP A 208 -2.21 -11.27 29.17
CA ASP A 208 -2.44 -10.28 30.23
C ASP A 208 -2.33 -8.81 29.76
N GLY A 209 -2.69 -8.55 28.51
CA GLY A 209 -2.59 -7.21 27.88
C GLY A 209 -1.17 -6.78 27.51
N VAL A 210 -0.18 -7.66 27.69
CA VAL A 210 1.22 -7.46 27.29
C VAL A 210 1.44 -8.07 25.91
N PHE A 211 2.17 -7.34 25.08
CA PHE A 211 2.58 -7.74 23.74
C PHE A 211 4.09 -7.56 23.63
N GLU A 212 4.83 -8.67 23.53
CA GLU A 212 6.28 -8.64 23.42
C GLU A 212 6.71 -9.25 22.08
N VAL A 213 7.54 -8.52 21.34
CA VAL A 213 8.14 -9.01 20.09
C VAL A 213 9.46 -9.69 20.45
N HIS A 214 9.53 -11.00 20.28
CA HIS A 214 10.75 -11.78 20.52
C HIS A 214 11.76 -11.63 19.38
N SER A 215 11.26 -11.68 18.15
CA SER A 215 12.09 -11.56 16.94
C SER A 215 11.25 -11.15 15.75
N THR A 216 11.87 -10.44 14.81
CA THR A 216 11.26 -10.04 13.54
C THR A 216 12.26 -10.21 12.40
N ASN A 217 11.79 -10.61 11.23
CA ASN A 217 12.56 -10.71 9.99
C ASN A 217 11.61 -10.48 8.81
N GLY A 218 12.13 -10.24 7.61
CA GLY A 218 11.29 -9.94 6.46
C GLY A 218 12.08 -9.54 5.22
N ASP A 219 11.34 -9.20 4.18
CA ASP A 219 11.83 -8.64 2.93
C ASP A 219 10.91 -7.51 2.47
N THR A 220 11.45 -6.30 2.40
CA THR A 220 10.72 -5.08 2.03
C THR A 220 10.51 -4.92 0.51
N HIS A 221 10.92 -5.92 -0.28
CA HIS A 221 10.82 -5.97 -1.74
C HIS A 221 10.08 -7.22 -2.26
N LEU A 222 9.54 -8.04 -1.36
CA LEU A 222 8.83 -9.28 -1.70
C LEU A 222 7.35 -9.15 -1.38
N GLY A 223 6.48 -9.36 -2.37
CA GLY A 223 5.03 -9.44 -2.15
C GLY A 223 4.28 -9.71 -3.44
N GLY A 224 2.96 -9.55 -3.39
CA GLY A 224 2.00 -9.79 -4.49
C GLY A 224 2.43 -9.27 -5.86
N ASP A 225 3.04 -8.08 -5.93
CA ASP A 225 3.56 -7.48 -7.17
C ASP A 225 4.62 -8.38 -7.83
N ASN A 226 5.47 -9.06 -7.06
CA ASN A 226 6.49 -9.95 -7.60
C ASN A 226 5.85 -11.20 -8.23
N PHE A 227 4.80 -11.75 -7.61
CA PHE A 227 4.03 -12.85 -8.18
C PHE A 227 3.36 -12.45 -9.49
N ASP A 228 2.77 -11.24 -9.52
CA ASP A 228 2.17 -10.69 -10.74
C ASP A 228 3.20 -10.57 -11.86
N GLN A 229 4.41 -10.09 -11.57
CA GLN A 229 5.47 -9.98 -12.57
C GLN A 229 5.92 -11.32 -13.15
N VAL A 230 5.94 -12.39 -12.35
CA VAL A 230 6.23 -13.75 -12.86
C VAL A 230 5.16 -14.19 -13.86
N ILE A 231 3.89 -13.94 -13.55
CA ILE A 231 2.77 -14.28 -14.44
C ILE A 231 2.78 -13.40 -15.69
N ILE A 232 3.00 -12.10 -15.57
CA ILE A 232 3.10 -11.16 -16.71
C ILE A 232 4.22 -11.61 -17.66
N LYS A 233 5.38 -11.96 -17.13
CA LYS A 233 6.50 -12.45 -17.94
C LYS A 233 6.11 -13.71 -18.72
N TRP A 234 5.49 -14.68 -18.04
CA TRP A 234 5.00 -15.90 -18.68
C TRP A 234 3.99 -15.59 -19.80
N LEU A 235 3.04 -14.68 -19.58
CA LEU A 235 2.07 -14.25 -20.59
C LEU A 235 2.73 -13.61 -21.81
N ILE A 236 3.74 -12.75 -21.60
CA ILE A 236 4.49 -12.10 -22.69
C ILE A 236 5.23 -13.16 -23.51
N ASP A 237 5.89 -14.10 -22.84
CA ASP A 237 6.68 -15.16 -23.49
C ASP A 237 5.78 -16.10 -24.32
N GLU A 238 4.64 -16.56 -23.77
CA GLU A 238 3.70 -17.40 -24.53
C GLU A 238 3.00 -16.62 -25.66
N PHE A 239 2.60 -15.36 -25.43
CA PHE A 239 2.01 -14.55 -26.49
C PHE A 239 2.97 -14.33 -27.66
N LYS A 240 4.25 -14.09 -27.36
CA LYS A 240 5.31 -13.93 -28.36
C LYS A 240 5.57 -15.22 -29.13
N LYS A 241 5.53 -16.36 -28.46
CA LYS A 241 5.68 -17.69 -29.08
C LYS A 241 4.53 -18.01 -30.03
N ASP A 242 3.29 -17.71 -29.63
CA ASP A 242 2.09 -18.05 -30.40
C ASP A 242 1.80 -17.05 -31.53
N ASN A 243 2.10 -15.77 -31.33
CA ASN A 243 1.73 -14.69 -32.25
C ASN A 243 2.93 -13.97 -32.91
N GLY A 244 4.16 -14.25 -32.46
CA GLY A 244 5.38 -13.59 -32.95
C GLY A 244 5.55 -12.13 -32.51
N ILE A 245 4.68 -11.62 -31.63
CA ILE A 245 4.65 -10.21 -31.21
C ILE A 245 5.14 -10.07 -29.77
N ASP A 246 6.10 -9.17 -29.54
CA ASP A 246 6.62 -8.87 -28.21
C ASP A 246 5.86 -7.69 -27.57
N LEU A 247 5.06 -7.97 -26.54
CA LEU A 247 4.26 -6.96 -25.85
C LEU A 247 5.05 -6.17 -24.79
N SER A 248 6.32 -6.52 -24.52
CA SER A 248 7.12 -5.89 -23.46
C SER A 248 7.39 -4.40 -23.67
N GLN A 249 7.21 -3.90 -24.90
CA GLN A 249 7.46 -2.50 -25.26
C GLN A 249 6.18 -1.65 -25.29
N ASP A 250 4.99 -2.27 -25.20
CA ASP A 250 3.72 -1.56 -25.22
C ASP A 250 3.21 -1.32 -23.80
N ARG A 251 3.31 -0.07 -23.33
CA ARG A 251 2.90 0.33 -21.98
C ARG A 251 1.42 0.10 -21.69
N MET A 252 0.55 0.25 -22.70
CA MET A 252 -0.88 0.00 -22.53
C MET A 252 -1.15 -1.51 -22.45
N ALA A 253 -0.49 -2.30 -23.28
CA ALA A 253 -0.58 -3.77 -23.23
C ALA A 253 -0.08 -4.30 -21.88
N LEU A 254 1.08 -3.82 -21.41
CA LEU A 254 1.63 -4.19 -20.10
C LEU A 254 0.68 -3.88 -18.94
N GLN A 255 0.02 -2.72 -18.96
CA GLN A 255 -0.96 -2.37 -17.93
C GLN A 255 -2.18 -3.31 -17.94
N ARG A 256 -2.67 -3.69 -19.13
CA ARG A 256 -3.75 -4.68 -19.26
C ARG A 256 -3.32 -6.06 -18.78
N LEU A 257 -2.10 -6.48 -19.13
CA LEU A 257 -1.52 -7.74 -18.67
C LEU A 257 -1.36 -7.76 -17.15
N LYS A 258 -0.96 -6.65 -16.52
CA LYS A 258 -0.86 -6.56 -15.05
C LYS A 258 -2.22 -6.78 -14.38
N GLU A 259 -3.27 -6.13 -14.87
CA GLU A 259 -4.62 -6.31 -14.31
C GLU A 259 -5.15 -7.73 -14.53
N ALA A 260 -4.92 -8.31 -15.71
CA ALA A 260 -5.31 -9.68 -16.00
C ALA A 260 -4.54 -10.70 -15.14
N ALA A 261 -3.22 -10.51 -14.98
CA ALA A 261 -2.37 -11.36 -14.15
C ALA A 261 -2.74 -11.30 -12.66
N GLU A 262 -2.96 -10.09 -12.11
CA GLU A 262 -3.41 -9.93 -10.72
C GLU A 262 -4.74 -10.65 -10.51
N LYS A 263 -5.69 -10.48 -11.45
CA LYS A 263 -7.00 -11.13 -11.40
C LYS A 263 -6.89 -12.65 -11.44
N ALA A 264 -6.15 -13.20 -12.41
CA ALA A 264 -5.93 -14.64 -12.55
C ALA A 264 -5.25 -15.25 -11.32
N LYS A 265 -4.21 -14.59 -10.79
CA LYS A 265 -3.55 -14.99 -9.54
C LYS A 265 -4.56 -15.12 -8.39
N CYS A 266 -5.42 -14.11 -8.22
CA CYS A 266 -6.43 -14.10 -7.17
C CYS A 266 -7.49 -15.20 -7.40
N GLU A 267 -7.96 -15.40 -8.63
CA GLU A 267 -8.94 -16.46 -8.95
C GLU A 267 -8.39 -17.87 -8.69
N LEU A 268 -7.11 -18.09 -9.00
CA LEU A 268 -6.42 -19.35 -8.75
C LEU A 268 -6.17 -19.66 -7.27
N SER A 269 -6.49 -18.74 -6.37
CA SER A 269 -6.45 -19.01 -4.92
C SER A 269 -7.63 -19.88 -4.46
N SER A 270 -8.70 -19.97 -5.25
CA SER A 270 -9.85 -20.85 -5.00
C SER A 270 -10.14 -21.82 -6.14
N ASN A 271 -9.69 -21.51 -7.35
CA ASN A 271 -9.97 -22.27 -8.55
C ASN A 271 -8.71 -23.02 -9.03
N MET A 272 -8.91 -24.17 -9.66
CA MET A 272 -7.80 -24.95 -10.25
C MET A 272 -7.34 -24.40 -11.61
N GLN A 273 -8.14 -23.57 -12.26
CA GLN A 273 -7.86 -22.96 -13.57
C GLN A 273 -8.59 -21.61 -13.70
N THR A 274 -8.09 -20.74 -14.58
CA THR A 274 -8.67 -19.44 -14.94
C THR A 274 -8.41 -19.13 -16.42
N GLU A 275 -9.24 -18.28 -17.01
CA GLU A 275 -9.03 -17.74 -18.36
C GLU A 275 -8.31 -16.39 -18.27
N ILE A 276 -7.22 -16.26 -19.02
CA ILE A 276 -6.38 -15.07 -19.07
C ILE A 276 -5.94 -14.73 -20.48
#